data_AF-A0A1F3K435-F1
#
_entry.id   AF-A0A1F3K435-F1
#
_cell.length_a   1.000
_cell.length_b   1.000
_cell.length_c   1.000
_cell.angle_alpha   90.00
_cell.angle_beta   90.00
_cell.angle_gamma   90.00
#
_symmetry.space_group_name_H-M   'P 1'
#
loop_
_entity.id
_entity.type
_entity.pdbx_description
1 polymer ?
#
loop_
_entity_poly.entity_id
_entity_poly.type
_entity_poly.pdbx_seq_one_letter_code
_entity_poly.pdbx_strand_id
1 'polypeptide(L)'
;MNDFEDGMFKYLTEPTNYKSANELSSLLVSINERLKQEFWDSVSMNLKEELNKKELIVEYERNGNSFLFKVVKSDWKEIAIAFDEELDIGLKINKKCFSKEDIVRIAEKYKEELPQIQNENEEWLCYKKIENSNFYQFSSFQDLFQILPNNRDKFINKIVDDLASFTINALAICDEINKLKRK
;
A
#
# COMPACT_ATOMS: atom_id res chain seq x y z
N MET A 1 -36.89 -18.63 7.66
CA MET A 1 -36.38 -18.42 6.29
C MET A 1 -37.12 -17.23 5.72
N ASN A 2 -36.39 -16.28 5.14
CA ASN A 2 -36.97 -15.08 4.52
C ASN A 2 -37.57 -15.46 3.15
N ASP A 3 -38.76 -14.94 2.78
CA ASP A 3 -39.40 -15.19 1.48
C ASP A 3 -38.46 -14.95 0.28
N PHE A 4 -37.54 -14.00 0.42
CA PHE A 4 -36.49 -13.75 -0.56
C PHE A 4 -35.48 -14.91 -0.67
N GLU A 5 -35.03 -15.46 0.47
CA GLU A 5 -34.06 -16.57 0.50
C GLU A 5 -34.66 -17.84 -0.10
N ASP A 6 -35.92 -18.15 0.21
CA ASP A 6 -36.62 -19.32 -0.35
C ASP A 6 -36.90 -19.15 -1.85
N GLY A 7 -37.23 -17.93 -2.28
CA GLY A 7 -37.37 -17.59 -3.70
C GLY A 7 -36.05 -17.75 -4.46
N MET A 8 -34.95 -17.25 -3.90
CA MET A 8 -33.61 -17.40 -4.47
C MET A 8 -33.14 -18.85 -4.51
N PHE A 9 -33.43 -19.64 -3.46
CA PHE A 9 -33.10 -21.06 -3.43
C PHE A 9 -33.77 -21.81 -4.59
N LYS A 10 -35.10 -21.66 -4.74
CA LYS A 10 -35.85 -22.28 -5.84
C LYS A 10 -35.28 -21.86 -7.20
N TYR A 11 -35.06 -20.57 -7.41
CA TYR A 11 -34.50 -20.04 -8.66
C TYR A 11 -33.09 -20.60 -8.97
N LEU A 12 -32.19 -20.60 -7.98
CA LEU A 12 -30.81 -21.04 -8.16
C LEU A 12 -30.67 -22.57 -8.27
N THR A 13 -31.67 -23.35 -7.83
CA THR A 13 -31.67 -24.81 -8.02
C THR A 13 -32.06 -25.25 -9.43
N GLU A 14 -32.53 -24.35 -10.30
CA GLU A 14 -32.73 -24.66 -11.72
C GLU A 14 -31.36 -24.81 -12.43
N PRO A 15 -31.13 -25.87 -13.23
CA PRO A 15 -29.80 -26.18 -13.77
C PRO A 15 -29.14 -25.05 -14.56
N THR A 16 -29.91 -24.31 -15.36
CA THR A 16 -29.43 -23.18 -16.17
C THR A 16 -28.99 -22.00 -15.31
N ASN A 17 -29.76 -21.70 -14.27
CA ASN A 17 -29.49 -20.58 -13.36
C ASN A 17 -28.31 -20.93 -12.46
N TYR A 18 -28.25 -22.17 -11.96
CA TYR A 18 -27.11 -22.68 -11.19
C TYR A 18 -25.81 -22.59 -11.99
N LYS A 19 -25.81 -23.04 -13.25
CA LYS A 19 -24.65 -22.94 -14.13
C LYS A 19 -24.22 -21.49 -14.33
N SER A 20 -25.16 -20.61 -14.68
CA SER A 20 -24.90 -19.19 -14.91
C SER A 20 -24.35 -18.49 -13.65
N ALA A 21 -24.90 -18.80 -12.47
CA ALA A 21 -24.45 -18.25 -11.21
C ALA A 21 -23.01 -18.69 -10.86
N ASN A 22 -22.63 -19.95 -11.15
CA ASN A 22 -21.26 -20.41 -10.95
C ASN A 22 -20.26 -19.74 -11.91
N GLU A 23 -20.65 -19.58 -13.18
CA GLU A 23 -19.84 -18.86 -14.17
C GLU A 23 -19.66 -17.39 -13.76
N LEU A 24 -20.73 -16.71 -13.32
CA LEU A 24 -20.68 -15.34 -12.82
C LEU A 24 -19.82 -15.21 -11.56
N SER A 25 -19.97 -16.13 -10.59
CA SER A 25 -19.17 -16.14 -9.37
C SER A 25 -17.67 -16.23 -9.68
N SER A 26 -17.31 -17.12 -10.61
CA SER A 26 -15.92 -17.28 -11.06
C SER A 26 -15.40 -16.01 -11.74
N LEU A 27 -16.21 -15.40 -12.60
CA LEU A 27 -15.86 -14.15 -13.27
C LEU A 27 -15.68 -12.99 -12.28
N LEU A 28 -16.54 -12.90 -11.25
CA LEU A 28 -16.48 -11.85 -10.23
C LEU A 28 -15.16 -11.86 -9.46
N VAL A 29 -14.56 -13.02 -9.21
CA VAL A 29 -13.22 -13.10 -8.60
C VAL A 29 -12.20 -12.37 -9.47
N SER A 30 -12.19 -12.64 -10.78
CA SER A 30 -11.26 -11.97 -11.71
C SER A 30 -11.51 -10.46 -11.82
N ILE A 31 -12.77 -10.03 -11.78
CA ILE A 31 -13.15 -8.62 -11.80
C ILE A 31 -12.65 -7.91 -10.54
N ASN A 32 -12.81 -8.54 -9.36
CA ASN A 32 -12.36 -7.95 -8.10
C ASN A 32 -10.84 -7.75 -8.07
N GLU A 33 -10.06 -8.72 -8.57
CA GLU A 33 -8.61 -8.57 -8.66
C GLU A 33 -8.19 -7.48 -9.65
N ARG A 34 -8.91 -7.36 -10.78
CA ARG A 34 -8.70 -6.27 -11.73
C ARG A 34 -9.05 -4.90 -11.15
N LEU A 35 -10.11 -4.80 -10.34
CA LEU A 35 -10.49 -3.55 -9.67
C LEU A 35 -9.41 -3.10 -8.68
N LYS A 36 -8.91 -4.02 -7.84
CA LYS A 36 -7.78 -3.75 -6.93
C LYS A 36 -6.54 -3.31 -7.71
N GLN A 37 -6.31 -3.94 -8.87
CA GLN A 37 -5.20 -3.58 -9.74
C GLN A 37 -5.29 -2.14 -10.24
N GLU A 38 -6.38 -1.82 -10.93
CA GLU A 38 -6.56 -0.49 -11.50
C GLU A 38 -6.57 0.59 -10.42
N PHE A 39 -7.04 0.26 -9.21
CA PHE A 39 -6.95 1.13 -8.04
C PHE A 39 -5.50 1.46 -7.66
N TRP A 40 -4.65 0.46 -7.41
CA TRP A 40 -3.25 0.69 -7.02
C TRP A 40 -2.40 1.31 -8.14
N ASP A 41 -2.68 0.96 -9.40
CA ASP A 41 -2.05 1.60 -10.55
C ASP A 41 -2.38 3.11 -10.58
N SER A 42 -3.62 3.47 -10.25
CA SER A 42 -4.05 4.87 -10.15
C SER A 42 -3.40 5.59 -8.96
N VAL A 43 -3.28 4.94 -7.81
CA VAL A 43 -2.52 5.46 -6.65
C VAL A 43 -1.06 5.72 -7.06
N SER A 44 -0.43 4.79 -7.77
CA SER A 44 0.95 4.93 -8.28
C SER A 44 1.10 6.16 -9.17
N MET A 45 0.19 6.33 -10.11
CA MET A 45 0.21 7.44 -11.06
C MET A 45 0.06 8.79 -10.34
N ASN A 46 -0.93 8.92 -9.45
CA ASN A 46 -1.18 10.17 -8.73
C ASN A 46 -0.04 10.49 -7.75
N LEU A 47 0.51 9.47 -7.06
CA LEU A 47 1.65 9.67 -6.16
C LEU A 47 2.91 10.10 -6.94
N LYS A 48 3.16 9.52 -8.12
CA LYS A 48 4.23 9.95 -9.03
C LYS A 48 4.07 11.41 -9.42
N GLU A 49 2.88 11.81 -9.85
CA GLU A 49 2.61 13.20 -10.22
C GLU A 49 2.84 14.18 -9.07
N GLU A 50 2.44 13.80 -7.85
CA GLU A 50 2.58 14.66 -6.67
C GLU A 50 4.04 14.80 -6.23
N LEU A 51 4.78 13.68 -6.15
CA LEU A 51 6.14 13.67 -5.62
C LEU A 51 7.21 14.07 -6.65
N ASN A 52 6.96 13.91 -7.95
CA ASN A 52 7.89 14.35 -8.99
C ASN A 52 8.12 15.88 -8.97
N LYS A 53 7.15 16.66 -8.46
CA LYS A 53 7.28 18.11 -8.21
C LYS A 53 8.42 18.45 -7.24
N LYS A 54 8.89 17.47 -6.46
CA LYS A 54 9.98 17.58 -5.47
C LYS A 54 11.22 16.78 -5.88
N GLU A 55 11.35 16.41 -7.16
CA GLU A 55 12.46 15.60 -7.68
C GLU A 55 12.58 14.21 -7.02
N LEU A 56 11.46 13.70 -6.49
CA LEU A 56 11.38 12.36 -5.90
C LEU A 56 10.92 11.35 -6.95
N ILE A 57 11.56 10.19 -6.96
CA ILE A 57 11.26 9.07 -7.84
C ILE A 57 10.38 8.11 -7.06
N VAL A 58 9.22 7.78 -7.61
CA VAL A 58 8.32 6.77 -7.06
C VAL A 58 8.43 5.50 -7.91
N GLU A 59 9.01 4.47 -7.31
CA GLU A 59 9.07 3.12 -7.85
C GLU A 59 7.84 2.35 -7.38
N TYR A 60 7.27 1.55 -8.28
CA TYR A 60 6.12 0.70 -7.96
C TYR A 60 6.40 -0.70 -8.48
N GLU A 61 6.54 -1.63 -7.54
CA GLU A 61 6.72 -3.06 -7.81
C GLU A 61 5.43 -3.78 -7.46
N ARG A 62 5.04 -4.75 -8.28
CA ARG A 62 3.89 -5.60 -8.00
C ARG A 62 4.16 -7.04 -8.40
N ASN A 63 3.78 -7.95 -7.51
CA ASN A 63 3.84 -9.39 -7.76
C ASN A 63 2.53 -10.05 -7.29
N GLY A 64 1.62 -10.29 -8.23
CA GLY A 64 0.26 -10.77 -7.91
C GLY A 64 -0.49 -9.78 -7.03
N ASN A 65 -0.79 -10.19 -5.80
CA ASN A 65 -1.53 -9.39 -4.82
C ASN A 65 -0.62 -8.59 -3.87
N SER A 66 0.70 -8.84 -3.92
CA SER A 66 1.70 -8.07 -3.19
C SER A 66 2.11 -6.86 -4.01
N PHE A 67 2.28 -5.72 -3.36
CA PHE A 67 2.72 -4.48 -3.98
C PHE A 67 3.67 -3.73 -3.06
N LEU A 68 4.60 -2.98 -3.65
CA LEU A 68 5.54 -2.16 -2.90
C LEU A 68 5.75 -0.84 -3.65
N PHE A 69 5.39 0.25 -3.00
CA PHE A 69 5.79 1.60 -3.37
C PHE A 69 7.11 1.92 -2.68
N LYS A 70 8.08 2.45 -3.42
CA LYS A 70 9.30 3.04 -2.87
C LYS A 70 9.43 4.46 -3.39
N VAL A 71 9.73 5.39 -2.50
CA VAL A 71 10.08 6.76 -2.83
C VAL A 71 11.56 6.95 -2.55
N VAL A 72 12.30 7.35 -3.58
CA VAL A 72 13.75 7.52 -3.54
C VAL A 72 14.18 8.83 -4.21
N LYS A 73 15.40 9.27 -3.93
CA LYS A 73 16.14 10.18 -4.81
C LYS A 73 17.15 9.39 -5.63
N SER A 74 17.57 9.95 -6.77
CA SER A 74 18.58 9.34 -7.64
C SER A 74 19.90 9.03 -6.92
N ASP A 75 20.18 9.75 -5.84
CA ASP A 75 21.42 9.67 -5.08
C ASP A 75 21.25 8.87 -3.76
N TRP A 76 20.03 8.46 -3.42
CA TRP A 76 19.77 7.58 -2.28
C TRP A 76 20.14 6.14 -2.63
N LYS A 77 20.87 5.49 -1.74
CA LYS A 77 21.32 4.09 -1.90
C LYS A 77 21.01 3.23 -0.68
N GLU A 78 20.82 3.88 0.46
CA GLU A 78 20.84 3.23 1.77
C GLU A 78 19.46 3.15 2.38
N ILE A 79 18.63 4.17 2.18
CA ILE A 79 17.27 4.21 2.72
C ILE A 79 16.28 4.78 1.71
N ALA A 80 15.09 4.22 1.70
CA ALA A 80 13.94 4.65 0.93
C ALA A 80 12.74 4.85 1.85
N ILE A 81 11.79 5.66 1.43
CA ILE A 81 10.46 5.66 2.05
C ILE A 81 9.66 4.58 1.32
N ALA A 82 8.98 3.70 2.04
CA ALA A 82 8.26 2.58 1.44
C ALA A 82 6.85 2.45 1.99
N PHE A 83 5.96 1.88 1.15
CA PHE A 83 4.60 1.51 1.50
C PHE A 83 4.22 0.18 0.84
N ASP A 84 3.75 -0.80 1.61
CA ASP A 84 3.54 -2.18 1.15
C ASP A 84 2.09 -2.69 1.29
N GLU A 85 1.86 -3.94 0.90
CA GLU A 85 0.56 -4.61 0.94
C GLU A 85 -0.01 -4.80 2.36
N GLU A 86 0.84 -4.79 3.39
CA GLU A 86 0.41 -4.85 4.79
C GLU A 86 -0.04 -3.47 5.31
N LEU A 87 0.01 -2.48 4.41
CA LEU A 87 -0.35 -1.09 4.61
C LEU A 87 0.59 -0.41 5.61
N ASP A 88 1.82 -0.90 5.66
CA ASP A 88 2.89 -0.33 6.46
C ASP A 88 3.60 0.75 5.65
N ILE A 89 3.61 1.97 6.19
CA ILE A 89 4.34 3.11 5.63
C ILE A 89 5.51 3.46 6.54
N GLY A 90 6.70 3.60 5.98
CA GLY A 90 7.89 3.74 6.79
C GLY A 90 9.16 4.01 6.02
N LEU A 91 10.28 3.87 6.74
CA LEU A 91 11.62 3.94 6.20
C LEU A 91 12.19 2.55 6.04
N LYS A 92 12.45 2.15 4.79
CA LYS A 92 13.00 0.86 4.42
C LYS A 92 14.48 1.00 4.12
N ILE A 93 15.30 0.20 4.79
CA ILE A 93 16.76 0.24 4.70
C ILE A 93 17.31 -0.86 3.80
N ASN A 94 18.43 -0.56 3.17
CA ASN A 94 19.28 -1.54 2.52
C ASN A 94 20.17 -2.21 3.56
N LYS A 95 19.82 -3.43 3.97
CA LYS A 95 20.59 -4.22 4.96
C LYS A 95 22.06 -4.42 4.61
N LYS A 96 22.43 -4.34 3.33
CA LYS A 96 23.83 -4.46 2.91
C LYS A 96 24.70 -3.29 3.39
N CYS A 97 24.07 -2.19 3.80
CA CYS A 97 24.74 -0.92 4.04
C CYS A 97 24.72 -0.49 5.52
N PHE A 98 23.89 -1.13 6.33
CA PHE A 98 23.77 -0.87 7.76
C PHE A 98 24.04 -2.13 8.58
N SER A 99 24.91 -1.99 9.59
CA SER A 99 25.00 -3.01 10.65
C SER A 99 23.79 -2.88 11.59
N LYS A 100 23.55 -3.91 12.41
CA LYS A 100 22.50 -3.87 13.42
C LYS A 100 22.67 -2.69 14.38
N GLU A 101 23.91 -2.36 14.74
CA GLU A 101 24.25 -1.23 15.60
C GLU A 101 23.95 0.12 14.93
N ASP A 102 24.22 0.25 13.62
CA ASP A 102 23.87 1.46 12.88
C ASP A 102 22.35 1.69 12.88
N ILE A 103 21.55 0.62 12.68
CA ILE A 103 20.08 0.68 12.69
C ILE A 103 19.59 1.16 14.05
N VAL A 104 20.07 0.57 15.15
CA VAL A 104 19.70 0.96 16.52
C VAL A 104 20.06 2.42 16.79
N ARG A 105 21.26 2.86 16.38
CA ARG A 105 21.70 4.25 16.57
C ARG A 105 20.83 5.24 15.81
N ILE A 106 20.49 4.94 14.56
CA ILE A 106 19.64 5.80 13.73
C ILE A 106 18.22 5.85 14.31
N ALA A 107 17.66 4.70 14.67
CA ALA A 107 16.34 4.61 15.28
C ALA A 107 16.24 5.44 16.57
N GLU A 108 17.24 5.34 17.45
CA GLU A 108 17.27 6.13 18.69
C GLU A 108 17.40 7.64 18.43
N LYS A 109 18.18 8.03 17.40
CA LYS A 109 18.38 9.45 17.06
C LYS A 109 17.10 10.13 16.61
N TYR A 110 16.26 9.45 15.83
CA TYR A 110 15.05 10.03 15.22
C TYR A 110 13.75 9.55 15.88
N LYS A 111 13.82 8.99 17.09
CA LYS A 111 12.66 8.37 17.77
C LYS A 111 11.46 9.31 18.01
N GLU A 112 11.71 10.61 18.17
CA GLU A 112 10.67 11.62 18.39
C GLU A 112 10.05 12.12 17.07
N GLU A 113 10.75 11.90 15.95
CA GLU A 113 10.41 12.43 14.63
C GLU A 113 9.79 11.34 13.72
N LEU A 114 10.09 10.06 13.99
CA LEU A 114 9.60 8.91 13.26
C LEU A 114 8.56 8.14 14.08
N PRO A 115 7.53 7.56 13.43
CA PRO A 115 6.48 6.82 14.13
C PRO A 115 7.00 5.51 14.76
N GLN A 116 6.19 5.01 15.70
CA GLN A 116 6.54 3.94 16.63
C GLN A 116 7.11 2.68 15.93
N ILE A 117 8.33 2.33 16.33
CA ILE A 117 9.12 1.21 15.79
C ILE A 117 8.51 -0.12 16.21
N GLN A 118 8.04 -0.93 15.26
CA GLN A 118 7.88 -2.37 15.48
C GLN A 118 9.07 -3.09 14.83
N ASN A 119 10.01 -3.52 15.67
CA ASN A 119 11.32 -4.03 15.24
C ASN A 119 11.27 -5.53 14.91
N GLU A 120 10.26 -5.97 14.18
CA GLU A 120 10.06 -7.40 13.85
C GLU A 120 10.62 -7.75 12.46
N ASN A 121 10.73 -6.78 11.56
CA ASN A 121 11.18 -6.98 10.18
C ASN A 121 12.48 -6.22 9.91
N GLU A 122 13.58 -6.95 9.69
CA GLU A 122 14.92 -6.36 9.67
C GLU A 122 15.20 -5.43 8.47
N GLU A 123 14.28 -5.26 7.51
CA GLU A 123 14.38 -4.27 6.42
C GLU A 123 13.73 -2.92 6.73
N TRP A 124 12.95 -2.81 7.80
CA TRP A 124 12.28 -1.57 8.18
C TRP A 124 13.00 -0.92 9.36
N LEU A 125 13.49 0.31 9.15
CA LEU A 125 14.06 1.12 10.24
C LEU A 125 12.95 1.60 11.19
N CYS A 126 11.83 2.02 10.61
CA CYS A 126 10.62 2.39 11.31
C CYS A 126 9.44 2.28 10.34
N TYR A 127 8.26 1.98 10.84
CA TYR A 127 7.02 2.03 10.05
C TYR A 127 5.82 2.29 10.95
N LYS A 128 4.70 2.66 10.34
CA LYS A 128 3.39 2.64 10.97
C LYS A 128 2.38 2.05 9.99
N LYS A 129 1.33 1.44 10.53
CA LYS A 129 0.13 1.16 9.72
C LYS A 129 -0.59 2.47 9.40
N ILE A 130 -1.06 2.62 8.17
CA ILE A 130 -1.97 3.73 7.83
C ILE A 130 -3.24 3.63 8.70
N GLU A 131 -3.73 4.77 9.18
CA GLU A 131 -4.99 4.80 9.92
C GLU A 131 -6.14 4.26 9.07
N ASN A 132 -6.99 3.42 9.68
CA ASN A 132 -8.08 2.72 8.98
C ASN A 132 -7.59 1.70 7.94
N SER A 133 -6.43 1.08 8.16
CA SER A 133 -5.82 0.07 7.28
C SER A 133 -6.79 -1.04 6.83
N ASN A 134 -7.69 -1.49 7.70
CA ASN A 134 -8.68 -2.52 7.33
C ASN A 134 -9.52 -2.17 6.10
N PHE A 135 -9.77 -0.88 5.83
CA PHE A 135 -10.51 -0.43 4.64
C PHE A 135 -9.73 -0.64 3.32
N TYR A 136 -8.40 -0.72 3.37
CA TYR A 136 -7.55 -0.85 2.18
C TYR A 136 -7.12 -2.30 1.91
N GLN A 137 -7.56 -3.26 2.73
CA GLN A 137 -7.31 -4.69 2.51
C GLN A 137 -8.19 -5.29 1.41
N PHE A 138 -9.28 -4.59 1.03
CA PHE A 138 -10.23 -5.02 0.00
C PHE A 138 -10.73 -6.46 0.22
N SER A 139 -10.91 -6.83 1.49
CA SER A 139 -11.31 -8.18 1.92
C SER A 139 -12.82 -8.33 2.01
N SER A 140 -13.57 -7.22 2.08
CA SER A 140 -15.03 -7.22 2.10
C SER A 140 -15.64 -6.62 0.82
N PHE A 141 -16.91 -6.95 0.57
CA PHE A 141 -17.71 -6.31 -0.50
C PHE A 141 -17.79 -4.78 -0.33
N GLN A 142 -17.88 -4.31 0.91
CA GLN A 142 -18.00 -2.87 1.21
C GLN A 142 -16.71 -2.11 0.83
N ASP A 143 -15.55 -2.73 0.99
CA ASP A 143 -14.27 -2.13 0.59
C ASP A 143 -14.12 -2.13 -0.94
N LEU A 144 -14.50 -3.23 -1.59
CA LEU A 144 -14.50 -3.33 -3.06
C LEU A 144 -15.45 -2.32 -3.72
N PHE A 145 -16.59 -2.04 -3.09
CA PHE A 145 -17.54 -1.04 -3.57
C PHE A 145 -16.97 0.38 -3.60
N GLN A 146 -16.06 0.70 -2.67
CA GLN A 146 -15.42 2.01 -2.58
C GLN A 146 -14.40 2.25 -3.69
N ILE A 147 -13.82 1.18 -4.24
CA ILE A 147 -12.84 1.25 -5.33
C ILE A 147 -13.45 1.08 -6.73
N LEU A 148 -14.78 1.04 -6.83
CA LEU A 148 -15.46 1.10 -8.12
C LEU A 148 -15.10 2.41 -8.87
N PRO A 149 -15.07 2.40 -10.21
CA PRO A 149 -14.60 3.54 -11.00
C PRO A 149 -15.23 4.89 -10.66
N ASN A 150 -16.51 4.91 -10.29
CA ASN A 150 -17.23 6.15 -9.97
C ASN A 150 -16.98 6.68 -8.54
N ASN A 151 -16.36 5.87 -7.66
CA ASN A 151 -16.20 6.16 -6.24
C ASN A 151 -14.73 6.31 -5.82
N ARG A 152 -13.81 5.73 -6.60
CA ARG A 152 -12.42 5.49 -6.17
C ARG A 152 -11.56 6.74 -5.99
N ASP A 153 -11.83 7.83 -6.71
CA ASP A 153 -10.95 9.01 -6.75
C ASP A 153 -10.74 9.62 -5.36
N LYS A 154 -11.80 9.68 -4.54
CA LYS A 154 -11.71 10.18 -3.16
C LYS A 154 -10.75 9.34 -2.32
N PHE A 155 -10.76 8.02 -2.49
CA PHE A 155 -9.89 7.10 -1.77
C PHE A 155 -8.46 7.16 -2.27
N ILE A 156 -8.27 7.22 -3.59
CA ILE A 156 -6.95 7.41 -4.20
C ILE A 156 -6.30 8.68 -3.65
N ASN A 157 -7.02 9.81 -3.67
CA ASN A 157 -6.49 11.09 -3.21
C ASN A 157 -6.11 11.04 -1.73
N LYS A 158 -6.96 10.42 -0.88
CA LYS A 158 -6.64 10.27 0.54
C LYS A 158 -5.34 9.48 0.77
N ILE A 159 -5.17 8.35 0.08
CA ILE A 159 -3.94 7.55 0.20
C ILE A 159 -2.75 8.35 -0.30
N VAL A 160 -2.87 8.99 -1.47
CA VAL A 160 -1.79 9.82 -2.04
C VAL A 160 -1.39 10.92 -1.07
N ASP A 161 -2.35 11.61 -0.45
CA ASP A 161 -2.10 12.66 0.53
C ASP A 161 -1.37 12.14 1.77
N ASP A 162 -1.80 10.99 2.31
CA ASP A 162 -1.17 10.34 3.47
C ASP A 162 0.28 9.91 3.14
N LEU A 163 0.49 9.28 1.99
CA LEU A 163 1.81 8.82 1.53
C LEU A 163 2.75 10.01 1.25
N ALA A 164 2.25 11.04 0.56
CA ALA A 164 3.02 12.22 0.22
C ALA A 164 3.39 13.02 1.47
N SER A 165 2.45 13.20 2.40
CA SER A 165 2.69 13.91 3.65
C SER A 165 3.77 13.23 4.50
N PHE A 166 3.68 11.90 4.65
CA PHE A 166 4.72 11.14 5.34
C PHE A 166 6.07 11.29 4.65
N THR A 167 6.09 11.17 3.32
CA THR A 167 7.30 11.29 2.52
C THR A 167 7.98 12.63 2.74
N ILE A 168 7.22 13.72 2.70
CA ILE A 168 7.73 15.08 2.89
C ILE A 168 8.30 15.27 4.30
N ASN A 169 7.62 14.73 5.32
CA ASN A 169 8.06 14.84 6.71
C ASN A 169 9.35 14.05 6.97
N ALA A 170 9.49 12.87 6.36
CA ALA A 170 10.66 12.02 6.54
C ALA A 170 11.83 12.38 5.61
N LEU A 171 11.62 13.26 4.63
CA LEU A 171 12.58 13.58 3.57
C LEU A 171 13.95 14.02 4.10
N ALA A 172 13.97 14.95 5.06
CA ALA A 172 15.21 15.47 5.63
C ALA A 172 15.99 14.40 6.38
N ILE A 173 15.29 13.50 7.07
CA ILE A 173 15.88 12.38 7.81
C ILE A 173 16.50 11.39 6.82
N CYS A 174 15.80 11.03 5.74
CA CYS A 174 16.33 10.19 4.67
C CYS A 174 17.57 10.79 4.00
N ASP A 175 17.56 12.10 3.73
CA ASP A 175 18.71 12.82 3.16
C ASP A 175 19.92 12.78 4.10
N GLU A 176 19.71 12.93 5.40
CA GLU A 176 20.80 12.88 6.38
C GLU A 176 21.37 11.46 6.50
N ILE A 177 20.52 10.44 6.60
CA ILE A 177 20.93 9.04 6.71
C ILE A 177 21.73 8.61 5.46
N ASN A 178 21.25 8.94 4.26
CA ASN A 178 21.96 8.62 3.01
C ASN A 178 23.32 9.35 2.89
N LYS A 179 23.56 10.45 3.62
CA LYS A 179 24.86 11.14 3.65
C LYS A 179 25.86 10.51 4.62
N LEU A 180 25.41 9.85 5.69
CA LEU A 180 26.28 9.29 6.72
C LEU A 180 27.27 8.23 6.19
N LYS A 181 26.94 7.55 5.09
CA LYS A 181 27.74 6.45 4.51
C LYS A 181 28.54 6.83 3.26
N ARG A 182 28.49 8.09 2.81
CA ARG A 182 29.35 8.59 1.72
C ARG A 182 30.77 8.98 2.18
N LYS A 183 31.11 8.73 3.44
CA LYS A 183 32.44 8.92 4.04
C LYS A 183 33.05 7.58 4.38
#